data_AF-A0A368GRE8-F1
#
_entry.id   AF-A0A368GRE8-F1
#
_cell.length_a   1.000
_cell.length_b   1.000
_cell.length_c   1.000
_cell.angle_alpha   90.00
_cell.angle_beta   90.00
_cell.angle_gamma   90.00
#
_symmetry.space_group_name_H-M   'P 1'
#
loop_
_entity.id
_entity.type
_entity.pdbx_description
1 polymer ?
#
loop_
_entity_poly.entity_id
_entity_poly.type
_entity_poly.pdbx_seq_one_letter_code
_entity_poly.pdbx_strand_id
1 'polypeptide(L)'
;MGSRRGNVEPKPPRVIVNLVPQSDTLVILLGWAGCHDRYLKKYADYYDKAGISTIRYTTPIRKVRGYPSYHRFAKKFYREVFEKGEYPIPAHVYFHCFSMNGCSTFTALWDLLDKRPGGDEFKERVQGILFDSSPAFTTPAQSAHAISFASMPPARYHAVFRETYRAFLYAYLSIHHGLVWMWSLMESDVYEKCYAYYRMLSIKDLPRRQIYFYGPGDDK
;
A
#
# COMPACT_ATOMS: atom_id res chain seq x y z
N MET A 1 1.27 -31.40 28.94
CA MET A 1 2.05 -30.90 27.79
C MET A 1 1.09 -30.24 26.80
N GLY A 2 1.02 -28.92 26.79
CA GLY A 2 0.21 -28.16 25.84
C GLY A 2 0.92 -26.84 25.58
N SER A 3 1.78 -26.82 24.57
CA SER A 3 2.50 -25.62 24.14
C SER A 3 1.48 -24.57 23.72
N ARG A 4 1.21 -23.60 24.61
CA ARG A 4 0.57 -22.33 24.24
C ARG A 4 1.44 -21.73 23.14
N ARG A 5 0.98 -21.81 21.89
CA ARG A 5 1.57 -21.05 20.78
C ARG A 5 1.48 -19.59 21.19
N GLY A 6 2.61 -19.05 21.65
CA GLY A 6 2.73 -17.65 22.00
C GLY A 6 2.20 -16.80 20.87
N ASN A 7 1.39 -15.81 21.22
CA ASN A 7 0.91 -14.79 20.31
C ASN A 7 2.14 -14.08 19.72
N VAL A 8 2.62 -14.54 18.58
CA VAL A 8 3.68 -13.85 17.85
C VAL A 8 3.02 -12.58 17.30
N GLU A 9 3.24 -11.46 17.98
CA GLU A 9 2.95 -10.15 17.41
C GLU A 9 3.52 -10.11 15.99
N PRO A 10 2.76 -9.61 14.99
CA PRO A 10 3.28 -9.51 13.64
C PRO A 10 4.56 -8.66 13.69
N LYS A 11 5.69 -9.27 13.30
CA LYS A 11 6.99 -8.58 13.14
C LYS A 11 6.73 -7.27 12.39
N PRO A 12 7.45 -6.19 12.74
CA PRO A 12 7.28 -4.90 12.06
C PRO A 12 7.39 -5.11 10.55
N PRO A 13 6.64 -4.33 9.73
CA PRO A 13 6.70 -4.46 8.28
C PRO A 13 8.17 -4.31 7.86
N ARG A 14 8.72 -5.37 7.28
CA ARG A 14 10.10 -5.42 6.82
C ARG A 14 10.12 -5.16 5.33
N VAL A 15 11.01 -4.28 4.91
CA VAL A 15 11.45 -4.24 3.52
C VAL A 15 12.21 -5.53 3.26
N ILE A 16 11.82 -6.24 2.19
CA ILE A 16 12.49 -7.46 1.76
C ILE A 16 13.00 -7.24 0.35
N VAL A 17 14.31 -7.33 0.19
CA VAL A 17 15.01 -7.08 -1.07
C VAL A 17 15.42 -8.41 -1.70
N ASN A 18 15.18 -8.56 -2.99
CA ASN A 18 15.68 -9.66 -3.82
C ASN A 18 16.38 -9.06 -5.03
N LEU A 19 17.71 -9.08 -5.04
CA LEU A 19 18.50 -8.56 -6.16
C LEU A 19 18.90 -9.71 -7.07
N VAL A 20 18.64 -9.54 -8.35
CA VAL A 20 19.14 -10.42 -9.40
C VAL A 20 20.45 -9.84 -9.93
N PRO A 21 21.54 -10.63 -10.02
CA PRO A 21 22.80 -10.15 -10.58
C PRO A 21 22.61 -9.53 -11.97
N GLN A 22 23.24 -8.38 -12.23
CA GLN A 22 23.19 -7.66 -13.52
C GLN A 22 21.81 -7.14 -13.95
N SER A 23 20.78 -7.27 -13.10
CA SER A 23 19.47 -6.70 -13.34
C SER A 23 19.54 -5.17 -13.38
N ASP A 24 19.18 -4.58 -14.51
CA ASP A 24 19.04 -3.13 -14.70
C ASP A 24 17.69 -2.59 -14.23
N THR A 25 16.77 -3.50 -13.91
CA THR A 25 15.37 -3.21 -13.58
C THR A 25 15.03 -3.63 -12.15
N LEU A 26 14.21 -2.81 -11.47
CA LEU A 26 13.68 -3.06 -10.14
C LEU A 26 12.16 -2.89 -10.11
N VAL A 27 11.45 -3.87 -9.54
CA VAL A 27 10.01 -3.76 -9.26
C VAL A 27 9.76 -3.67 -7.75
N ILE A 28 9.14 -2.57 -7.32
CA ILE A 28 8.72 -2.35 -5.93
C ILE A 28 7.27 -2.81 -5.79
N LEU A 29 7.08 -3.93 -5.08
CA LEU A 29 5.80 -4.58 -4.80
C LEU A 29 5.21 -4.05 -3.49
N LEU A 30 4.10 -3.32 -3.58
CA LEU A 30 3.41 -2.71 -2.44
C LEU A 30 2.11 -3.47 -2.15
N GLY A 31 2.11 -4.24 -1.06
CA GLY A 31 1.06 -5.21 -0.77
C GLY A 31 -0.26 -4.62 -0.27
N TRP A 32 -1.33 -5.41 -0.43
CA TRP A 32 -2.69 -5.10 0.01
C TRP A 32 -2.87 -5.23 1.54
N ALA A 33 -4.05 -4.84 2.03
CA ALA A 33 -4.40 -4.95 3.45
C ALA A 33 -4.38 -6.41 3.94
N GLY A 34 -3.59 -6.71 4.97
CA GLY A 34 -3.44 -8.07 5.50
C GLY A 34 -2.55 -8.99 4.65
N CYS A 35 -1.90 -8.43 3.62
CA CYS A 35 -0.92 -9.16 2.82
C CYS A 35 0.24 -9.65 3.71
N HIS A 36 0.58 -10.92 3.55
CA HIS A 36 1.78 -11.52 4.12
C HIS A 36 2.83 -11.60 3.02
N ASP A 37 4.10 -11.46 3.39
CA ASP A 37 5.21 -11.48 2.43
C ASP A 37 5.20 -12.70 1.50
N ARG A 38 4.80 -13.87 2.01
CA ARG A 38 4.68 -15.11 1.21
C ARG A 38 3.76 -14.95 -0.01
N TYR A 39 2.77 -14.06 0.04
CA TYR A 39 1.88 -13.81 -1.09
C TYR A 39 2.55 -12.92 -2.13
N LEU A 40 3.23 -11.85 -1.70
CA LEU A 40 4.06 -11.05 -2.61
C LEU A 40 5.24 -11.85 -3.17
N LYS A 41 5.74 -12.85 -2.44
CA LYS A 41 6.81 -13.74 -2.93
C LYS A 41 6.43 -14.39 -4.26
N LYS A 42 5.19 -14.85 -4.40
CA LYS A 42 4.71 -15.45 -5.65
C LYS A 42 4.91 -14.51 -6.85
N TYR A 43 4.61 -13.22 -6.67
CA TYR A 43 4.80 -12.21 -7.71
C TYR A 43 6.27 -11.88 -7.93
N ALA A 44 7.04 -11.75 -6.84
CA ALA A 44 8.49 -11.57 -6.92
C ALA A 44 9.17 -12.71 -7.66
N ASP A 45 8.72 -13.95 -7.48
CA ASP A 45 9.26 -15.13 -8.19
C ASP A 45 8.99 -15.07 -9.71
N TYR A 46 7.94 -14.39 -10.17
CA TYR A 46 7.73 -14.16 -11.60
C TYR A 46 8.74 -13.17 -12.18
N TYR A 47 9.00 -12.07 -11.46
CA TYR A 47 10.02 -11.09 -11.84
C TYR A 47 11.43 -11.68 -11.77
N ASP A 48 11.73 -12.44 -10.72
CA ASP A 48 13.01 -13.13 -10.53
C ASP A 48 13.32 -14.08 -11.69
N LYS A 49 12.34 -14.90 -12.11
CA LYS A 49 12.45 -15.76 -13.30
C LYS A 49 12.64 -14.98 -14.60
N ALA A 50 12.17 -13.75 -14.66
CA ALA A 50 12.39 -12.85 -15.78
C ALA A 50 13.72 -12.07 -15.67
N GLY A 51 14.54 -12.35 -14.65
CA GLY A 51 15.83 -11.67 -14.43
C GLY A 51 15.71 -10.30 -13.77
N ILE A 52 14.59 -9.99 -13.11
CA ILE A 52 14.27 -8.66 -12.58
C ILE A 52 14.33 -8.64 -11.05
N SER A 53 15.05 -7.67 -10.50
CA SER A 53 15.14 -7.44 -9.05
C SER A 53 13.82 -6.95 -8.47
N THR A 54 13.55 -7.30 -7.21
CA THR A 54 12.31 -6.86 -6.52
C THR A 54 12.55 -6.37 -5.10
N ILE A 55 11.73 -5.41 -4.68
CA ILE A 55 11.57 -5.03 -3.28
C ILE A 55 10.12 -5.28 -2.89
N ARG A 56 9.89 -5.98 -1.79
CA ARG A 56 8.56 -6.24 -1.25
C ARG A 56 8.35 -5.45 0.04
N TYR A 57 7.23 -4.76 0.11
CA TYR A 57 6.82 -4.03 1.30
C TYR A 57 5.31 -4.06 1.46
N THR A 58 4.83 -4.21 2.70
CA THR A 58 3.39 -4.17 3.00
C THR A 58 3.18 -3.28 4.22
N THR A 59 2.39 -2.22 4.04
CA THR A 59 1.98 -1.37 5.16
C THR A 59 1.01 -2.14 6.08
N PRO A 60 1.26 -2.19 7.40
CA PRO A 60 0.47 -2.98 8.32
C PRO A 60 -0.86 -2.29 8.61
N ILE A 61 -1.92 -2.73 7.93
CA ILE A 61 -3.26 -2.12 8.01
C ILE A 61 -3.78 -1.93 9.44
N ARG A 62 -3.48 -2.86 10.36
CA ARG A 62 -3.86 -2.77 11.78
C ARG A 62 -3.32 -1.53 12.50
N LYS A 63 -2.24 -0.93 11.99
CA LYS A 63 -1.65 0.29 12.56
C LYS A 63 -2.16 1.55 11.84
N VAL A 64 -2.79 1.43 10.68
CA VAL A 64 -3.29 2.57 9.89
C VAL A 64 -4.56 3.13 10.55
N ARG A 65 -4.63 4.45 10.72
CA ARG A 65 -5.80 5.16 11.28
C ARG A 65 -6.51 6.06 10.25
N GLY A 66 -6.01 6.11 9.03
CA GLY A 66 -6.48 6.97 7.94
C GLY A 66 -5.34 7.21 6.94
N TYR A 67 -5.63 7.84 5.80
CA TYR A 67 -4.63 8.09 4.76
C TYR A 67 -3.38 8.84 5.27
N PRO A 68 -3.46 9.86 6.13
CA PRO A 68 -2.26 10.53 6.66
C PRO A 68 -1.30 9.59 7.39
N SER A 69 -1.78 8.47 7.95
CA SER A 69 -0.93 7.47 8.61
C SER A 69 0.08 6.80 7.67
N TYR A 70 -0.13 6.84 6.35
CA TYR A 70 0.80 6.24 5.39
C TYR A 70 2.13 7.00 5.30
N HIS A 71 2.16 8.30 5.58
CA HIS A 71 3.39 9.10 5.54
C HIS A 71 4.49 8.55 6.46
N ARG A 72 4.15 8.08 7.66
CA ARG A 72 5.16 7.48 8.56
C ARG A 72 5.69 6.13 8.02
N PHE A 73 4.87 5.39 7.28
CA PHE A 73 5.26 4.12 6.68
C PHE A 73 6.11 4.34 5.42
N ALA A 74 5.74 5.33 4.61
CA ALA A 74 6.54 5.81 3.50
C ALA A 74 7.92 6.31 3.96
N LYS A 75 7.99 7.11 5.04
CA LYS A 75 9.27 7.53 5.66
C LYS A 75 10.12 6.34 6.11
N LYS A 76 9.49 5.34 6.74
CA LYS A 76 10.18 4.12 7.16
C LYS A 76 10.75 3.36 5.96
N PHE A 77 9.94 3.16 4.92
CA PHE A 77 10.35 2.50 3.68
C PHE A 77 11.51 3.27 3.01
N TYR A 78 11.35 4.59 2.87
CA TYR A 78 12.36 5.46 2.26
C TYR A 78 13.71 5.34 2.97
N ARG A 79 13.71 5.36 4.30
CA ARG A 79 14.94 5.17 5.08
C ARG A 79 15.56 3.80 4.84
N GLU A 80 14.77 2.74 4.88
CA GLU A 80 15.27 1.37 4.74
C GLU A 80 15.80 1.07 3.33
N VAL A 81 15.21 1.66 2.29
CA VAL A 81 15.58 1.39 0.88
C VAL A 81 16.63 2.37 0.35
N PHE A 82 16.49 3.66 0.66
CA PHE A 82 17.29 4.72 0.02
C PHE A 82 18.35 5.31 0.96
N GLU A 83 17.99 5.71 2.18
CA GLU A 83 18.94 6.42 3.07
C GLU A 83 20.06 5.53 3.58
N LYS A 84 19.78 4.26 3.85
CA LYS A 84 20.80 3.34 4.38
C LYS A 84 21.86 2.93 3.35
N GLY A 85 21.56 3.04 2.05
CA GLY A 85 22.50 2.65 0.99
C GLY A 85 22.96 1.19 1.03
N GLU A 86 22.20 0.28 1.65
CA GLU A 86 22.59 -1.13 1.78
C GLU A 86 22.69 -1.85 0.42
N TYR A 87 21.95 -1.36 -0.60
CA TYR A 87 21.85 -2.00 -1.91
C TYR A 87 21.81 -0.96 -3.03
N PRO A 88 22.40 -1.25 -4.21
CA PRO A 88 22.26 -0.38 -5.37
C PRO A 88 20.83 -0.42 -5.89
N ILE A 89 20.29 0.75 -6.22
CA ILE A 89 18.99 0.87 -6.89
C ILE A 89 19.24 0.88 -8.41
N PRO A 90 18.69 -0.09 -9.16
CA PRO A 90 18.85 -0.15 -10.60
C PRO A 90 18.32 1.09 -11.35
N ALA A 91 18.69 1.22 -12.62
CA ALA A 91 18.37 2.39 -13.44
C ALA A 91 16.87 2.50 -13.79
N HIS A 92 16.18 1.36 -13.90
CA HIS A 92 14.78 1.31 -14.29
C HIS A 92 13.92 0.81 -13.13
N VAL A 93 13.03 1.66 -12.62
CA VAL A 93 12.17 1.34 -11.48
C VAL A 93 10.71 1.27 -11.91
N TYR A 94 10.00 0.27 -11.41
CA TYR A 94 8.56 0.12 -11.57
C TYR A 94 7.89 -0.08 -10.22
N PHE A 95 6.69 0.48 -10.05
CA PHE A 95 5.84 0.15 -8.91
C PHE A 95 4.78 -0.85 -9.31
N HIS A 96 4.50 -1.81 -8.45
CA HIS A 96 3.35 -2.68 -8.58
C HIS A 96 2.54 -2.59 -7.29
N CYS A 97 1.43 -1.86 -7.39
CA CYS A 97 0.56 -1.45 -6.31
C CYS A 97 -0.64 -2.39 -6.21
N PHE A 98 -0.71 -3.17 -5.14
CA PHE A 98 -1.84 -4.06 -4.88
C PHE A 98 -2.86 -3.38 -3.95
N SER A 99 -4.10 -3.26 -4.42
CA SER A 99 -5.22 -2.64 -3.71
C SER A 99 -4.90 -1.20 -3.23
N MET A 100 -5.87 -0.59 -2.54
CA MET A 100 -5.70 0.77 -2.02
C MET A 100 -4.65 0.90 -0.91
N ASN A 101 -4.27 -0.20 -0.22
CA ASN A 101 -3.17 -0.18 0.75
C ASN A 101 -1.80 0.01 0.06
N GLY A 102 -1.61 -0.63 -1.09
CA GLY A 102 -0.43 -0.42 -1.94
C GLY A 102 -0.40 1.00 -2.50
N CYS A 103 -1.49 1.45 -3.13
CA CYS A 103 -1.62 2.81 -3.64
C CYS A 103 -1.39 3.89 -2.57
N SER A 104 -1.97 3.75 -1.38
CA SER A 104 -1.78 4.71 -0.29
C SER A 104 -0.33 4.79 0.19
N THR A 105 0.40 3.67 0.11
CA THR A 105 1.84 3.65 0.43
C THR A 105 2.64 4.33 -0.68
N PHE A 106 2.28 4.06 -1.94
CA PHE A 106 2.89 4.69 -3.11
C PHE A 106 2.71 6.20 -3.09
N THR A 107 1.50 6.71 -2.93
CA THR A 107 1.24 8.16 -2.94
C THR A 107 1.97 8.87 -1.81
N ALA A 108 1.94 8.31 -0.59
CA ALA A 108 2.65 8.89 0.54
C ALA A 108 4.17 8.86 0.37
N LEU A 109 4.70 7.89 -0.40
CA LEU A 109 6.11 7.86 -0.79
C LEU A 109 6.41 8.87 -1.90
N TRP A 110 5.53 9.02 -2.89
CA TRP A 110 5.64 10.01 -3.95
C TRP A 110 5.68 11.43 -3.39
N ASP A 111 4.77 11.75 -2.47
CA ASP A 111 4.71 13.03 -1.74
C ASP A 111 5.94 13.26 -0.84
N LEU A 112 6.57 12.17 -0.38
CA LEU A 112 7.80 12.26 0.40
C LEU A 112 9.00 12.56 -0.50
N LEU A 113 9.05 11.96 -1.69
CA LEU A 113 10.12 12.17 -2.66
C LEU A 113 10.21 13.65 -3.08
N ASP A 114 9.07 14.33 -3.26
CA ASP A 114 9.01 15.78 -3.51
C ASP A 114 9.75 16.65 -2.47
N LYS A 115 9.96 16.12 -1.27
CA LYS A 115 10.51 16.83 -0.12
C LYS A 115 11.93 16.36 0.23
N ARG A 116 12.51 15.46 -0.56
CA ARG A 116 13.82 14.85 -0.26
C ARG A 116 14.84 15.17 -1.35
N PRO A 117 16.10 15.44 -0.97
CA PRO A 117 17.20 15.53 -1.95
C PRO A 117 17.29 14.24 -2.78
N GLY A 118 17.47 14.38 -4.10
CA GLY A 118 17.50 13.24 -5.04
C GLY A 118 16.13 12.58 -5.28
N GLY A 119 15.04 13.15 -4.76
CA GLY A 119 13.68 12.67 -5.00
C GLY A 119 13.29 12.72 -6.47
N ASP A 120 13.55 13.85 -7.13
CA ASP A 120 13.26 14.07 -8.55
C ASP A 120 14.06 13.10 -9.44
N GLU A 121 15.37 12.95 -9.19
CA GLU A 121 16.24 11.98 -9.88
C GLU A 121 15.75 10.53 -9.70
N PHE A 122 15.18 10.21 -8.55
CA PHE A 122 14.55 8.91 -8.36
C PHE A 122 13.24 8.79 -9.14
N LYS A 123 12.36 9.80 -9.11
CA LYS A 123 11.11 9.82 -9.87
C LYS A 123 11.36 9.68 -11.38
N GLU A 124 12.42 10.29 -11.92
CA GLU A 124 12.84 10.14 -13.31
C GLU A 124 13.22 8.69 -13.68
N ARG A 125 13.77 7.92 -12.73
CA ARG A 125 14.04 6.49 -12.91
C ARG A 125 12.79 5.62 -12.86
N VAL A 126 11.68 6.13 -12.33
CA VAL A 126 10.41 5.40 -12.27
C VAL A 126 9.73 5.41 -13.63
N GLN A 127 9.84 4.30 -14.36
CA GLN A 127 9.38 4.21 -15.74
C GLN A 127 7.91 3.85 -15.86
N GLY A 128 7.31 3.23 -14.84
CA GLY A 128 5.91 2.83 -14.91
C GLY A 128 5.31 2.34 -13.59
N ILE A 129 3.98 2.23 -13.59
CA ILE A 129 3.19 1.75 -12.45
C ILE A 129 2.19 0.69 -12.92
N LEU A 130 2.13 -0.41 -12.19
CA LEU A 130 1.15 -1.45 -12.34
C LEU A 130 0.19 -1.35 -11.17
N PHE A 131 -1.10 -1.21 -11.45
CA PHE A 131 -2.14 -1.22 -10.44
C PHE A 131 -2.93 -2.53 -10.53
N ASP A 132 -3.06 -3.21 -9.39
CA ASP A 132 -3.78 -4.48 -9.27
C ASP A 132 -4.93 -4.30 -8.27
N SER A 133 -6.16 -4.42 -8.75
CA SER A 133 -7.42 -4.12 -8.03
C SER A 133 -7.42 -2.72 -7.39
N SER A 134 -6.86 -1.74 -8.09
CA SER A 134 -6.72 -0.35 -7.67
C SER A 134 -6.37 0.55 -8.87
N PRO A 135 -6.41 1.88 -8.75
CA PRO A 135 -7.01 2.68 -7.67
C PRO A 135 -8.53 2.59 -7.67
N ALA A 136 -9.14 2.57 -6.48
CA ALA A 136 -10.59 2.58 -6.33
C ALA A 136 -11.01 3.51 -5.19
N PHE A 137 -12.01 4.35 -5.45
CA PHE A 137 -12.71 5.04 -4.36
C PHE A 137 -13.74 4.10 -3.77
N THR A 138 -13.52 3.68 -2.53
CA THR A 138 -14.38 2.67 -1.89
C THR A 138 -15.38 3.32 -0.96
N THR A 139 -16.56 2.74 -0.89
CA THR A 139 -17.57 3.13 0.09
C THR A 139 -17.13 2.75 1.52
N PRO A 140 -17.70 3.38 2.56
CA PRO A 140 -17.45 2.98 3.95
C PRO A 140 -17.71 1.49 4.20
N ALA A 141 -18.72 0.90 3.53
CA ALA A 141 -19.04 -0.51 3.66
C ALA A 141 -17.96 -1.42 3.05
N GLN A 142 -17.51 -1.12 1.83
CA GLN A 142 -16.41 -1.85 1.17
C GLN A 142 -15.11 -1.75 1.99
N SER A 143 -14.75 -0.54 2.44
CA SER A 143 -13.58 -0.32 3.30
C SER A 143 -13.68 -1.07 4.63
N ALA A 144 -14.84 -1.02 5.32
CA ALA A 144 -15.06 -1.75 6.56
C ALA A 144 -14.93 -3.26 6.37
N HIS A 145 -15.46 -3.79 5.27
CA HIS A 145 -15.35 -5.21 4.94
C HIS A 145 -13.89 -5.61 4.71
N ALA A 146 -13.16 -4.88 3.85
CA ALA A 146 -11.76 -5.16 3.55
C ALA A 146 -10.86 -5.07 4.80
N ILE A 147 -11.00 -4.01 5.60
CA ILE A 147 -10.21 -3.83 6.83
C ILE A 147 -10.56 -4.89 7.88
N SER A 148 -11.83 -5.22 8.04
CA SER A 148 -12.26 -6.28 8.97
C SER A 148 -11.71 -7.64 8.55
N PHE A 149 -11.81 -7.99 7.27
CA PHE A 149 -11.26 -9.25 6.74
C PHE A 149 -9.73 -9.33 6.93
N ALA A 150 -9.02 -8.24 6.64
CA ALA A 150 -7.57 -8.18 6.79
C ALA A 150 -7.11 -8.19 8.25
N SER A 151 -7.83 -7.52 9.14
CA SER A 151 -7.46 -7.35 10.55
C SER A 151 -7.95 -8.52 11.41
N MET A 152 -9.11 -9.08 11.11
CA MET A 152 -9.74 -10.19 11.82
C MET A 152 -10.11 -11.31 10.83
N PRO A 153 -9.11 -12.07 10.33
CA PRO A 153 -9.35 -13.12 9.34
C PRO A 153 -10.25 -14.22 9.91
N PRO A 154 -11.19 -14.77 9.12
CA PRO A 154 -12.14 -15.79 9.59
C PRO A 154 -11.48 -17.03 10.20
N ALA A 155 -10.28 -17.37 9.73
CA ALA A 155 -9.51 -18.50 10.24
C ALA A 155 -9.01 -18.32 11.70
N ARG A 156 -9.11 -17.12 12.27
CA ARG A 156 -8.58 -16.81 13.62
C ARG A 156 -9.59 -16.17 14.57
N TYR A 157 -10.69 -15.63 14.05
CA TYR A 157 -11.66 -14.87 14.84
C TYR A 157 -13.07 -15.37 14.59
N HIS A 158 -13.85 -15.47 15.66
CA HIS A 158 -15.25 -15.89 15.58
C HIS A 158 -16.08 -14.88 14.78
N ALA A 159 -17.07 -15.37 14.04
CA ALA A 159 -17.90 -14.57 13.16
C ALA A 159 -18.55 -13.37 13.89
N VAL A 160 -19.09 -13.60 15.09
CA VAL A 160 -19.71 -12.54 15.91
C VAL A 160 -18.74 -11.37 16.15
N PHE A 161 -17.53 -11.63 16.63
CA PHE A 161 -16.54 -10.56 16.87
C PHE A 161 -16.16 -9.81 15.59
N ARG A 162 -16.03 -10.54 14.48
CA ARG A 162 -15.70 -9.95 13.17
C ARG A 162 -16.83 -9.05 12.66
N GLU A 163 -18.08 -9.49 12.76
CA GLU A 163 -19.24 -8.69 12.33
C GLU A 163 -19.44 -7.47 13.23
N THR A 164 -19.29 -7.61 14.55
CA THR A 164 -19.31 -6.47 15.47
C THR A 164 -18.20 -5.47 15.13
N TYR A 165 -16.97 -5.93 14.92
CA TYR A 165 -15.86 -5.07 14.52
C TYR A 165 -16.11 -4.38 13.16
N ARG A 166 -16.68 -5.11 12.19
CA ARG A 166 -17.07 -4.54 10.88
C ARG A 166 -18.14 -3.46 11.02
N ALA A 167 -19.13 -3.66 11.89
CA ALA A 167 -20.17 -2.67 12.15
C ALA A 167 -19.60 -1.39 12.76
N PHE A 168 -18.68 -1.51 13.74
CA PHE A 168 -17.98 -0.36 14.30
C PHE A 168 -17.13 0.37 13.26
N LEU A 169 -16.39 -0.38 12.42
CA LEU A 169 -15.63 0.22 11.31
C LEU A 169 -16.53 0.96 10.32
N TYR A 170 -17.67 0.37 9.96
CA TYR A 170 -18.63 1.00 9.06
C TYR A 170 -19.14 2.32 9.64
N ALA A 171 -19.59 2.33 10.89
CA ALA A 171 -20.05 3.55 11.55
C ALA A 171 -18.95 4.63 11.57
N TYR A 172 -17.73 4.26 11.97
CA TYR A 172 -16.58 5.17 11.99
C TYR A 172 -16.27 5.75 10.60
N LEU A 173 -16.20 4.91 9.58
CA LEU A 173 -15.87 5.34 8.21
C LEU A 173 -16.98 6.21 7.61
N SER A 174 -18.26 5.90 7.89
CA SER A 174 -19.39 6.72 7.45
C SER A 174 -19.38 8.10 8.09
N ILE A 175 -19.10 8.19 9.39
CA ILE A 175 -18.91 9.48 10.08
C ILE A 175 -17.73 10.24 9.47
N HIS A 176 -16.61 9.57 9.23
CA HIS A 176 -15.44 10.18 8.60
C HIS A 176 -15.75 10.72 7.19
N HIS A 177 -16.44 9.94 6.34
CA HIS A 177 -16.89 10.39 5.03
C HIS A 177 -17.78 11.63 5.14
N GLY A 178 -18.76 11.62 6.06
CA GLY A 178 -19.64 12.77 6.30
C GLY A 178 -18.87 14.02 6.74
N LEU A 179 -17.91 13.86 7.65
CA LEU A 179 -17.03 14.97 8.10
C LEU A 179 -16.17 15.51 6.96
N VAL A 180 -15.57 14.64 6.14
CA VAL A 180 -14.79 15.07 4.97
C VAL A 180 -15.66 15.78 3.95
N TRP A 181 -16.87 15.28 3.70
CA TRP A 181 -17.82 15.96 2.82
C TRP A 181 -18.18 17.36 3.35
N MET A 182 -18.51 17.50 4.64
CA MET A 182 -18.79 18.81 5.23
C MET A 182 -17.57 19.75 5.12
N TRP A 183 -16.37 19.25 5.40
CA TRP A 183 -15.14 20.04 5.28
C TRP A 183 -14.86 20.44 3.82
N SER A 184 -15.22 19.61 2.85
CA SER A 184 -15.06 19.94 1.42
C SER A 184 -15.92 21.12 0.95
N LEU A 185 -16.94 21.51 1.72
CA LEU A 185 -17.72 22.72 1.46
C LEU A 185 -16.92 24.00 1.77
N MET A 186 -15.87 23.90 2.58
CA MET A 186 -15.02 25.02 3.01
C MET A 186 -13.65 25.03 2.31
N GLU A 187 -13.13 23.86 1.96
CA GLU A 187 -11.77 23.69 1.44
C GLU A 187 -11.77 22.67 0.29
N SER A 188 -11.17 23.02 -0.84
CA SER A 188 -11.34 22.28 -2.09
C SER A 188 -10.48 21.01 -2.21
N ASP A 189 -9.39 20.88 -1.46
CA ASP A 189 -8.42 19.78 -1.57
C ASP A 189 -8.53 18.74 -0.42
N VAL A 190 -9.59 18.81 0.39
CA VAL A 190 -9.78 17.94 1.57
C VAL A 190 -9.78 16.45 1.18
N TYR A 191 -10.41 16.10 0.06
CA TYR A 191 -10.44 14.71 -0.40
C TYR A 191 -9.05 14.17 -0.73
N GLU A 192 -8.16 15.00 -1.29
CA GLU A 192 -6.78 14.62 -1.58
C GLU A 192 -5.97 14.41 -0.29
N LYS A 193 -6.26 15.22 0.74
CA LYS A 193 -5.65 15.08 2.08
C LYS A 193 -6.14 13.84 2.83
N CYS A 194 -7.36 13.37 2.56
CA CYS A 194 -8.01 12.29 3.30
C CYS A 194 -8.04 10.93 2.59
N TYR A 195 -7.91 10.89 1.26
CA TYR A 195 -7.98 9.66 0.48
C TYR A 195 -6.89 9.58 -0.58
N ALA A 196 -6.16 8.46 -0.58
CA ALA A 196 -5.14 8.18 -1.57
C ALA A 196 -5.68 8.20 -3.01
N TYR A 197 -6.95 7.79 -3.22
CA TYR A 197 -7.57 7.80 -4.54
C TYR A 197 -7.57 9.21 -5.15
N TYR A 198 -8.11 10.19 -4.42
CA TYR A 198 -8.14 11.58 -4.89
C TYR A 198 -6.75 12.19 -4.97
N ARG A 199 -5.85 11.84 -4.03
CA ARG A 199 -4.45 12.27 -4.13
C ARG A 199 -3.80 11.76 -5.41
N MET A 200 -4.00 10.50 -5.80
CA MET A 200 -3.46 9.97 -7.05
C MET A 200 -3.95 10.73 -8.26
N LEU A 201 -5.24 11.07 -8.31
CA LEU A 201 -5.81 11.85 -9.40
C LEU A 201 -5.19 13.25 -9.50
N SER A 202 -4.73 13.82 -8.39
CA SER A 202 -4.12 15.16 -8.36
C SER A 202 -2.61 15.18 -8.61
N ILE A 203 -1.92 14.02 -8.62
CA ILE A 203 -0.50 13.94 -8.96
C ILE A 203 -0.31 14.14 -10.47
N LYS A 204 0.44 15.18 -10.85
CA LYS A 204 0.65 15.57 -12.26
C LYS A 204 1.85 14.89 -12.92
N ASP A 205 2.79 14.41 -12.12
CA ASP A 205 4.09 13.87 -12.54
C ASP A 205 4.17 12.35 -12.44
N LEU A 206 3.04 11.64 -12.40
CA LEU A 206 3.05 10.17 -12.44
C LEU A 206 3.70 9.66 -13.73
N PRO A 207 4.43 8.52 -13.68
CA PRO A 207 4.97 7.87 -14.87
C PRO A 207 3.88 7.65 -15.93
N ARG A 208 4.20 7.92 -17.20
CA ARG A 208 3.25 7.79 -18.32
C ARG A 208 2.80 6.35 -18.58
N ARG A 209 3.66 5.37 -18.30
CA ARG A 209 3.36 3.94 -18.53
C ARG A 209 2.61 3.38 -17.33
N GLN A 210 1.30 3.25 -17.46
CA GLN A 210 0.42 2.74 -16.41
C GLN A 210 -0.38 1.54 -16.93
N ILE A 211 -0.41 0.47 -16.15
CA ILE A 211 -1.22 -0.72 -16.45
C ILE A 211 -2.18 -0.95 -15.29
N TYR A 212 -3.42 -1.32 -15.62
CA TYR A 212 -4.49 -1.53 -14.66
C TYR A 212 -5.05 -2.94 -14.82
N PHE A 213 -5.00 -3.71 -13.73
CA PHE A 213 -5.61 -5.03 -13.64
C PHE A 213 -6.83 -4.93 -12.73
N TYR A 214 -8.00 -5.19 -13.29
CA TYR A 214 -9.25 -5.31 -12.55
C TYR A 214 -9.89 -6.66 -12.89
N GLY A 215 -10.40 -7.35 -11.88
CA GLY A 215 -11.16 -8.58 -12.03
C GLY A 215 -12.65 -8.37 -11.78
N PRO A 216 -13.52 -9.35 -12.12
CA PRO A 216 -14.97 -9.26 -11.86
C PRO A 216 -15.37 -9.09 -10.39
N GLY A 217 -14.43 -9.28 -9.46
CA GLY A 217 -14.62 -9.04 -8.03
C GLY A 217 -14.46 -7.57 -7.63
N ASP A 218 -13.86 -6.74 -8.48
CA ASP A 218 -13.61 -5.32 -8.22
C ASP A 218 -14.83 -4.43 -8.56
N ASP A 219 -15.77 -4.95 -9.35
CA ASP A 219 -17.01 -4.28 -9.74
C ASP A 219 -18.13 -4.36 -8.66
N LYS A 220 -17.86 -4.97 -7.49
CA LYS A 220 -18.86 -5.31 -6.46
C LYS A 220 -18.81 -4.47 -5.19
#